data_AF-A0A9D4XEJ7-F1
#
_entry.id   AF-A0A9D4XEJ7-F1
#
_cell.length_a   1.000
_cell.length_b   1.000
_cell.length_c   1.000
_cell.angle_alpha   90.00
_cell.angle_beta   90.00
_cell.angle_gamma   90.00
#
_symmetry.space_group_name_H-M   'P 1'
#
loop_
_entity.id
_entity.type
_entity.pdbx_description
1 polymer ?
#
loop_
_entity_poly.entity_id
_entity_poly.type
_entity_poly.pdbx_seq_one_letter_code
_entity_poly.pdbx_strand_id
1 'polypeptide(L)'
;MTMVLSQLAPQYYTKEELEKIEKIKQNLYKVEGEKVDNKTKYFSSDDCCTSYEERRVKSKILKNSVLKKHAKQIQPLPPPELPIHLKNLINVLDGRDIKYVMCKTLFNSDLSEYNNRLSMPLSQIKSDFLTEIEKATLNTKDQQDKPVGLEVIVLDPNHKEFAMSLKKWNMNTTSVYNIVQNWTLILKENKFKEKQKVNIWSFRVNNKLHILLDTYVAPEIEENGELNENNERIIEEENDEDC
;
A
#
# COMPACT_ATOMS: atom_id res chain seq x y z
N MET A 1 11.38 17.27 21.02
CA MET A 1 11.97 18.33 20.17
C MET A 1 12.84 17.64 19.13
N THR A 2 12.31 17.31 17.96
CA THR A 2 13.09 16.73 16.86
C THR A 2 13.82 17.86 16.16
N MET A 3 15.13 18.01 16.42
CA MET A 3 15.96 18.98 15.71
C MET A 3 16.15 18.52 14.26
N VAL A 4 15.85 19.40 13.31
CA VAL A 4 16.00 19.11 11.88
C VAL A 4 17.49 19.28 11.51
N LEU A 5 18.05 18.39 10.69
CA LEU A 5 19.46 18.42 10.27
C LEU A 5 19.92 19.80 9.75
N SER A 6 19.03 20.56 9.09
CA SER A 6 19.32 21.92 8.64
C SER A 6 19.63 22.92 9.75
N GLN A 7 19.18 22.68 10.99
CA GLN A 7 19.47 23.52 12.16
C GLN A 7 20.78 23.12 12.84
N LEU A 8 21.15 21.84 12.80
CA LEU A 8 22.35 21.31 13.43
C LEU A 8 23.60 21.45 12.55
N ALA A 9 23.42 21.45 11.23
CA ALA A 9 24.52 21.49 10.29
C ALA A 9 24.17 22.28 9.01
N PRO A 10 23.91 23.61 9.10
CA PRO A 10 23.54 24.43 7.96
C PRO A 10 24.66 24.53 6.90
N GLN A 11 25.91 24.24 7.25
CA GLN A 11 27.05 24.27 6.33
C GLN A 11 26.96 23.25 5.18
N TYR A 12 26.11 22.23 5.30
CA TYR A 12 25.87 21.26 4.22
C TYR A 12 24.79 21.70 3.23
N TYR A 13 24.16 22.86 3.44
CA TYR A 13 23.08 23.37 2.62
C TYR A 13 23.42 24.73 2.04
N THR A 14 23.04 24.93 0.79
CA THR A 14 23.10 26.25 0.15
C THR A 14 22.04 27.19 0.73
N LYS A 15 22.21 28.51 0.55
CA LYS A 15 21.23 29.50 1.03
C LYS A 15 19.83 29.28 0.45
N GLU A 16 19.74 28.89 -0.81
CA GLU A 16 18.46 28.59 -1.48
C GLU A 16 17.77 27.35 -0.90
N GLU A 17 18.54 26.31 -0.54
CA GLU A 17 18.00 25.10 0.07
C GLU A 17 17.48 25.37 1.49
N LEU A 18 18.18 26.21 2.26
CA LEU A 18 17.73 26.64 3.58
C LEU A 18 16.40 27.42 3.49
N GLU A 19 16.26 28.33 2.52
CA GLU A 19 15.02 29.09 2.29
C GLU A 19 13.85 28.17 1.91
N LYS A 20 14.09 27.18 1.05
CA LYS A 20 13.08 26.15 0.69
C LYS A 20 12.64 25.35 1.92
N ILE A 21 13.59 24.92 2.75
CA ILE A 21 13.30 24.18 3.99
C ILE A 21 12.48 25.04 4.96
N GLU A 22 12.79 26.33 5.08
CA GLU A 22 12.05 27.25 5.96
C GLU A 22 10.62 27.50 5.47
N LYS A 23 10.42 27.64 4.16
CA LYS A 23 9.09 27.73 3.54
C LYS A 23 8.27 26.46 3.77
N ILE A 24 8.90 25.29 3.71
CA ILE A 24 8.27 24.01 4.04
C ILE A 24 7.85 23.97 5.52
N LYS A 25 8.73 24.39 6.44
CA LYS A 25 8.41 24.45 7.88
C LYS A 25 7.22 25.38 8.15
N GLN A 26 7.21 26.58 7.56
CA GLN A 26 6.10 27.53 7.72
C GLN A 26 4.77 26.98 7.21
N ASN A 27 4.79 26.21 6.12
CA ASN A 27 3.58 25.53 5.63
C ASN A 27 3.15 24.39 6.55
N LEU A 28 4.09 23.65 7.16
CA LEU A 28 3.80 22.59 8.13
C LEU A 28 3.06 23.15 9.37
N TYR A 29 3.55 24.25 9.94
CA TYR A 29 2.92 24.90 11.10
C TYR A 29 1.53 25.47 10.82
N LYS A 30 1.22 25.80 9.55
CA LYS A 30 -0.13 26.23 9.15
C LYS A 30 -1.13 25.07 9.08
N VAL A 31 -0.66 23.84 8.86
CA VAL A 31 -1.51 22.63 8.79
C VAL A 31 -1.79 22.06 10.19
N GLU A 32 -0.88 22.22 11.15
CA GLU A 32 -1.05 21.73 12.53
C GLU A 32 -1.94 22.64 13.40
N GLY A 33 -2.41 23.79 12.89
CA GLY A 33 -3.26 24.74 13.61
C GLY A 33 -4.76 24.42 13.66
N GLU A 34 -5.23 23.38 12.97
CA GLU A 34 -6.66 23.02 12.95
C GLU A 34 -6.92 21.58 13.41
N LYS A 35 -7.66 21.51 14.54
CA LYS A 35 -8.36 20.37 15.18
C LYS A 35 -7.63 19.64 16.32
N VAL A 36 -7.94 20.15 17.53
CA VAL A 36 -7.94 19.45 18.82
C VAL A 36 -9.33 18.81 19.05
N ASP A 37 -9.34 17.79 19.90
CA ASP A 37 -10.45 17.08 20.57
C ASP A 37 -10.92 15.74 19.99
N ASN A 38 -10.56 14.63 20.68
CA ASN A 38 -11.55 13.97 21.53
C ASN A 38 -10.98 12.88 22.45
N LYS A 39 -11.53 12.88 23.67
CA LYS A 39 -11.41 11.90 24.75
C LYS A 39 -11.70 10.46 24.29
N THR A 40 -10.95 9.49 24.81
CA THR A 40 -11.46 8.11 24.91
C THR A 40 -11.23 7.53 26.30
N LYS A 41 -12.37 7.12 26.87
CA LYS A 41 -12.56 6.43 28.14
C LYS A 41 -11.83 5.09 28.16
N TYR A 42 -11.15 4.82 29.28
CA TYR A 42 -10.81 3.47 29.70
C TYR A 42 -12.08 2.72 30.08
N PHE A 43 -12.29 1.53 29.50
CA PHE A 43 -13.15 0.50 30.06
C PHE A 43 -12.34 -0.79 30.13
N SER A 44 -12.13 -1.23 31.36
CA SER A 44 -11.55 -2.51 31.74
C SER A 44 -12.66 -3.56 31.71
N SER A 45 -12.36 -4.75 31.17
CA SER A 45 -12.98 -5.99 31.64
C SER A 45 -12.02 -7.15 31.38
N ASP A 46 -11.66 -7.76 32.50
CA ASP A 46 -11.09 -9.09 32.64
C ASP A 46 -11.98 -10.13 31.94
N ASP A 47 -11.36 -11.12 31.27
CA ASP A 47 -11.46 -12.51 31.70
C ASP A 47 -10.74 -13.45 30.71
N CYS A 48 -9.86 -14.25 31.31
CA CYS A 48 -9.13 -15.35 30.73
C CYS A 48 -9.95 -16.63 30.89
N CYS A 49 -10.03 -17.51 29.87
CA CYS A 49 -9.78 -18.95 30.08
C CYS A 49 -9.66 -19.74 28.77
N THR A 50 -8.64 -20.58 28.73
CA THR A 50 -8.33 -21.67 27.79
C THR A 50 -9.10 -22.97 28.11
N SER A 51 -9.52 -23.76 27.11
CA SER A 51 -9.47 -25.24 27.18
C SER A 51 -9.70 -25.95 25.83
N TYR A 52 -9.08 -27.12 25.72
CA TYR A 52 -8.87 -28.03 24.58
C TYR A 52 -10.02 -29.03 24.28
N GLU A 53 -10.11 -29.45 23.00
CA GLU A 53 -10.61 -30.74 22.41
C GLU A 53 -12.09 -31.17 22.73
N GLU A 54 -12.93 -31.80 21.91
CA GLU A 54 -12.76 -32.70 20.76
C GLU A 54 -14.10 -33.02 20.01
N ARG A 55 -14.02 -33.13 18.66
CA ARG A 55 -14.69 -34.06 17.70
C ARG A 55 -16.24 -34.28 17.56
N ARG A 56 -16.69 -33.97 16.31
CA ARG A 56 -17.51 -34.72 15.29
C ARG A 56 -19.02 -35.01 15.50
N VAL A 57 -19.85 -34.55 14.54
CA VAL A 57 -20.72 -35.37 13.63
C VAL A 57 -20.95 -34.65 12.29
N LYS A 58 -20.88 -35.38 11.18
CA LYS A 58 -21.17 -34.97 9.79
C LYS A 58 -22.68 -35.02 9.52
N SER A 59 -23.20 -34.10 8.70
CA SER A 59 -24.39 -34.37 7.86
C SER A 59 -24.15 -33.91 6.42
N LYS A 60 -24.36 -34.85 5.49
CA LYS A 60 -24.35 -34.66 4.04
C LYS A 60 -25.73 -34.17 3.63
N ILE A 61 -25.84 -33.00 2.99
CA ILE A 61 -26.97 -32.69 2.10
C ILE A 61 -26.40 -32.03 0.85
N LEU A 62 -26.57 -32.72 -0.28
CA LEU A 62 -26.28 -32.25 -1.63
C LEU A 62 -27.62 -32.14 -2.36
N LYS A 63 -27.99 -30.95 -2.84
CA LYS A 63 -28.18 -30.59 -4.27
C LYS A 63 -28.96 -29.28 -4.42
N ASN A 64 -28.22 -28.28 -4.90
CA ASN A 64 -28.53 -27.33 -5.98
C ASN A 64 -29.94 -26.76 -6.13
N SER A 65 -30.04 -25.42 -6.02
CA SER A 65 -30.83 -24.62 -6.96
C SER A 65 -30.00 -23.44 -7.46
N VAL A 66 -30.02 -23.31 -8.79
CA VAL A 66 -29.27 -22.35 -9.58
C VAL A 66 -29.99 -21.01 -9.53
N LEU A 67 -29.39 -20.02 -8.89
CA LEU A 67 -29.69 -18.60 -9.15
C LEU A 67 -28.44 -17.98 -9.75
N LYS A 68 -28.31 -18.10 -11.07
CA LYS A 68 -27.37 -17.31 -11.87
C LYS A 68 -27.80 -15.84 -11.75
N LYS A 69 -27.29 -15.14 -10.74
CA LYS A 69 -27.18 -13.69 -10.83
C LYS A 69 -26.13 -13.44 -11.92
N HIS A 70 -26.56 -12.80 -13.01
CA HIS A 70 -25.66 -12.22 -13.98
C HIS A 70 -24.74 -11.25 -13.24
N ALA A 71 -23.57 -11.72 -12.84
CA ALA A 71 -22.48 -10.87 -12.42
C ALA A 71 -22.17 -10.02 -13.65
N LYS A 72 -22.51 -8.73 -13.60
CA LYS A 72 -21.98 -7.76 -14.54
C LYS A 72 -20.48 -8.02 -14.61
N GLN A 73 -19.99 -8.28 -15.81
CA GLN A 73 -18.57 -8.46 -16.06
C GLN A 73 -17.93 -7.11 -15.71
N ILE A 74 -17.51 -6.96 -14.45
CA ILE A 74 -16.73 -5.81 -14.02
C ILE A 74 -15.42 -5.99 -14.78
N GLN A 75 -15.23 -5.19 -15.83
CA GLN A 75 -13.95 -5.15 -16.51
C GLN A 75 -12.88 -4.90 -15.44
N PRO A 76 -11.77 -5.66 -15.43
CA PRO A 76 -10.71 -5.43 -14.47
C PRO A 76 -10.30 -3.97 -14.56
N LEU A 77 -10.42 -3.24 -13.44
CA LEU A 77 -9.95 -1.86 -13.36
C LEU A 77 -8.48 -1.85 -13.83
N PRO A 78 -8.05 -0.90 -14.68
CA PRO A 78 -6.65 -0.80 -15.06
C PRO A 78 -5.78 -0.72 -13.79
N PRO A 79 -4.53 -1.23 -13.83
CA PRO A 79 -3.59 -1.05 -12.74
C PRO A 79 -3.52 0.44 -12.36
N PRO A 80 -3.40 0.77 -11.06
CA PRO A 80 -3.23 2.15 -10.65
C PRO A 80 -2.01 2.75 -11.34
N GLU A 81 -2.03 4.04 -11.62
CA GLU A 81 -0.82 4.75 -12.03
C GLU A 81 0.05 5.03 -10.81
N LEU A 82 1.37 5.01 -10.99
CA LEU A 82 2.31 5.34 -9.91
C LEU A 82 2.24 6.84 -9.64
N PRO A 83 1.94 7.28 -8.39
CA PRO A 83 1.96 8.69 -8.03
C PRO A 83 3.27 9.40 -8.40
N ILE A 84 3.17 10.65 -8.88
CA ILE A 84 4.32 11.42 -9.40
C ILE A 84 5.46 11.53 -8.36
N HIS A 85 5.13 11.73 -7.08
CA HIS A 85 6.14 11.83 -6.03
C HIS A 85 6.93 10.52 -5.85
N LEU A 86 6.28 9.36 -5.99
CA LEU A 86 6.95 8.06 -5.96
C LEU A 86 7.78 7.82 -7.22
N LYS A 87 7.30 8.26 -8.39
CA LYS A 87 8.09 8.21 -9.63
C LYS A 87 9.37 9.04 -9.51
N ASN A 88 9.29 10.24 -8.93
CA ASN A 88 10.45 11.08 -8.68
C ASN A 88 11.42 10.45 -7.68
N LEU A 89 10.92 9.85 -6.60
CA LEU A 89 11.73 9.09 -5.65
C LEU A 89 12.50 7.96 -6.35
N ILE A 90 11.82 7.14 -7.15
CA ILE A 90 12.46 6.04 -7.89
C ILE A 90 13.52 6.59 -8.85
N ASN A 91 13.26 7.71 -9.54
CA ASN A 91 14.25 8.34 -10.42
C ASN A 91 15.50 8.82 -9.66
N VAL A 92 15.35 9.37 -8.45
CA VAL A 92 16.48 9.78 -7.59
C VAL A 92 17.36 8.57 -7.22
N LEU A 93 16.76 7.39 -7.08
CA LEU A 93 17.46 6.13 -6.82
C LEU A 93 18.04 5.47 -8.10
N ASP A 94 17.96 6.11 -9.28
CA ASP A 94 18.23 5.51 -10.59
C ASP A 94 17.45 4.19 -10.81
N GLY A 95 16.21 4.18 -10.32
CA GLY A 95 15.31 3.04 -10.39
C GLY A 95 14.65 2.89 -11.76
N ARG A 96 14.60 1.65 -12.27
CA ARG A 96 14.06 1.29 -13.60
C ARG A 96 13.14 0.07 -13.51
N ASP A 97 12.55 -0.34 -14.63
CA ASP A 97 11.65 -1.51 -14.71
C ASP A 97 10.53 -1.48 -13.65
N ILE A 98 9.85 -0.33 -13.55
CA ILE A 98 8.79 -0.14 -12.56
C ILE A 98 7.59 -1.00 -12.95
N LYS A 99 7.17 -1.89 -12.04
CA LYS A 99 6.01 -2.76 -12.25
C LYS A 99 5.09 -2.74 -11.03
N TYR A 100 3.79 -2.62 -11.30
CA TYR A 100 2.76 -2.78 -10.28
C TYR A 100 2.61 -4.27 -9.92
N VAL A 101 2.83 -4.63 -8.66
CA VAL A 101 2.84 -6.02 -8.21
C VAL A 101 1.43 -6.45 -7.78
N MET A 102 0.83 -5.77 -6.81
CA MET A 102 -0.53 -6.06 -6.32
C MET A 102 -1.07 -4.96 -5.39
N CYS A 103 -2.38 -4.95 -5.17
CA CYS A 103 -2.98 -4.27 -4.01
C CYS A 103 -3.19 -5.33 -2.91
N LYS A 104 -2.47 -5.20 -1.81
CA LYS A 104 -2.48 -6.15 -0.70
C LYS A 104 -3.37 -5.62 0.42
N THR A 105 -4.42 -6.38 0.75
CA THR A 105 -5.15 -6.21 2.02
C THR A 105 -4.32 -6.85 3.13
N LEU A 106 -3.96 -6.07 4.15
CA LEU A 106 -3.23 -6.54 5.32
C LEU A 106 -4.16 -7.33 6.24
N PHE A 107 -3.79 -8.57 6.57
CA PHE A 107 -4.49 -9.40 7.54
C PHE A 107 -3.73 -9.44 8.87
N ASN A 108 -4.36 -9.91 9.94
CA ASN A 108 -3.68 -10.10 11.23
C ASN A 108 -2.38 -10.93 11.11
N SER A 109 -2.33 -11.90 10.19
CA SER A 109 -1.11 -12.67 9.93
C SER A 109 0.06 -11.81 9.45
N ASP A 110 -0.22 -10.77 8.67
CA ASP A 110 0.78 -9.81 8.17
C ASP A 110 1.18 -8.79 9.26
N LEU A 111 0.33 -8.54 10.26
CA LEU A 111 0.59 -7.58 11.34
C LEU A 111 1.14 -8.22 12.61
N SER A 112 1.14 -9.54 12.69
CA SER A 112 1.62 -10.28 13.85
C SER A 112 3.15 -10.23 13.93
N GLU A 113 3.67 -9.73 15.04
CA GLU A 113 5.11 -9.73 15.31
C GLU A 113 5.71 -11.15 15.32
N TYR A 114 4.92 -12.14 15.73
CA TYR A 114 5.33 -13.54 15.74
C TYR A 114 5.55 -14.08 14.31
N ASN A 115 4.67 -13.74 13.38
CA ASN A 115 4.79 -14.21 12.00
C ASN A 115 5.90 -13.47 11.23
N ASN A 116 6.14 -12.20 11.57
CA ASN A 116 7.21 -11.36 11.02
C ASN A 116 7.35 -11.45 9.50
N ARG A 117 6.21 -11.38 8.79
CA ARG A 117 6.16 -11.50 7.33
C ARG A 117 5.01 -10.72 6.70
N LEU A 118 5.21 -10.29 5.46
CA LEU A 118 4.15 -9.89 4.55
C LEU A 118 3.93 -10.98 3.50
N SER A 119 2.73 -11.55 3.45
CA SER A 119 2.38 -12.59 2.48
C SER A 119 1.72 -12.02 1.22
N MET A 120 2.29 -12.34 0.06
CA MET A 120 1.83 -11.97 -1.28
C MET A 120 1.44 -13.24 -2.05
N PRO A 121 0.15 -13.61 -2.07
CA PRO A 121 -0.30 -14.79 -2.80
C PRO A 121 -0.06 -14.65 -4.31
N LEU A 122 0.54 -15.67 -4.95
CA LEU A 122 0.89 -15.59 -6.37
C LEU A 122 -0.35 -15.38 -7.27
N SER A 123 -1.51 -15.86 -6.84
CA SER A 123 -2.78 -15.67 -7.55
C SER A 123 -3.26 -14.21 -7.63
N GLN A 124 -2.68 -13.32 -6.81
CA GLN A 124 -3.03 -11.90 -6.77
C GLN A 124 -1.98 -11.00 -7.42
N ILE A 125 -0.82 -11.55 -7.78
CA ILE A 125 0.26 -10.83 -8.46
C ILE A 125 -0.19 -10.47 -9.89
N LYS A 126 0.03 -9.21 -10.28
CA LYS A 126 -0.44 -8.63 -11.54
C LYS A 126 0.64 -8.51 -12.61
N SER A 127 1.91 -8.59 -12.23
CA SER A 127 3.04 -8.45 -13.14
C SER A 127 4.14 -9.46 -12.85
N ASP A 128 4.89 -9.80 -13.90
CA ASP A 128 6.09 -10.61 -13.78
C ASP A 128 7.29 -9.73 -13.41
N PHE A 129 7.48 -9.51 -12.11
CA PHE A 129 8.51 -8.62 -11.57
C PHE A 129 9.85 -9.31 -11.30
N LEU A 130 9.91 -10.64 -11.39
CA LEU A 130 11.11 -11.43 -11.12
C LEU A 130 11.76 -11.88 -12.42
N THR A 131 13.08 -11.91 -12.44
CA THR A 131 13.85 -12.55 -13.52
C THR A 131 13.80 -14.07 -13.39
N GLU A 132 14.10 -14.79 -14.47
CA GLU A 132 14.16 -16.25 -14.45
C GLU A 132 15.19 -16.79 -13.44
N ILE A 133 16.32 -16.09 -13.29
CA ILE A 133 17.36 -16.44 -12.31
C ILE A 133 16.80 -16.30 -10.89
N GLU A 134 16.11 -15.21 -10.58
CA GLU A 134 15.51 -14.99 -9.26
C GLU A 134 14.39 -15.99 -8.97
N LYS A 135 13.56 -16.33 -9.96
CA LYS A 135 12.56 -17.40 -9.84
C LYS A 135 13.23 -18.73 -9.52
N ALA A 136 14.33 -19.06 -10.20
CA ALA A 136 15.09 -20.27 -9.93
C ALA A 136 15.63 -20.25 -8.48
N THR A 137 16.24 -19.16 -8.03
CA THR A 137 16.70 -18.97 -6.64
C THR A 137 15.57 -19.14 -5.63
N LEU A 138 14.38 -18.59 -5.90
CA LEU A 138 13.23 -18.72 -5.00
C LEU A 138 12.67 -20.15 -4.94
N ASN A 139 12.98 -21.00 -5.92
CA ASN A 139 12.60 -22.41 -5.91
C ASN A 139 13.70 -23.31 -5.30
N THR A 140 14.87 -22.79 -4.92
CA THR A 140 15.91 -23.58 -4.25
C THR A 140 15.65 -23.70 -2.75
N LYS A 141 16.15 -24.80 -2.19
CA LYS A 141 16.13 -25.08 -0.77
C LYS A 141 17.56 -25.31 -0.27
N ASP A 142 17.79 -24.99 0.99
CA ASP A 142 19.03 -25.29 1.68
C ASP A 142 19.13 -26.76 2.10
N GLN A 143 20.24 -27.12 2.76
CA GLN A 143 20.50 -28.47 3.24
C GLN A 143 19.50 -28.95 4.29
N GLN A 144 18.74 -28.04 4.91
CA GLN A 144 17.71 -28.32 5.90
C GLN A 144 16.30 -28.25 5.28
N ASP A 145 16.19 -28.34 3.96
CA ASP A 145 14.94 -28.25 3.18
C ASP A 145 14.18 -26.92 3.38
N LYS A 146 14.86 -25.85 3.79
CA LYS A 146 14.25 -24.52 3.97
C LYS A 146 14.46 -23.66 2.72
N PRO A 147 13.50 -22.79 2.36
CA PRO A 147 13.67 -21.86 1.24
C PRO A 147 14.83 -20.88 1.50
N VAL A 148 15.77 -20.79 0.55
CA VAL A 148 16.96 -19.93 0.66
C VAL A 148 16.56 -18.45 0.72
N GLY A 149 15.75 -18.01 -0.24
CA GLY A 149 15.28 -16.63 -0.35
C GLY A 149 16.20 -15.75 -1.21
N LEU A 150 15.68 -14.59 -1.57
CA LEU A 150 16.32 -13.55 -2.38
C LEU A 150 16.42 -12.28 -1.52
N GLU A 151 17.59 -11.64 -1.50
CA GLU A 151 17.75 -10.34 -0.85
C GLU A 151 17.00 -9.26 -1.64
N VAL A 152 16.22 -8.45 -0.95
CA VAL A 152 15.46 -7.33 -1.52
C VAL A 152 15.54 -6.11 -0.61
N ILE A 153 15.49 -4.92 -1.18
CA ILE A 153 15.28 -3.69 -0.43
C ILE A 153 13.79 -3.35 -0.46
N VAL A 154 13.21 -3.08 0.70
CA VAL A 154 11.81 -2.65 0.83
C VAL A 154 11.80 -1.20 1.29
N LEU A 155 11.14 -0.33 0.52
CA LEU A 155 10.81 1.03 0.91
C LEU A 155 9.43 1.02 1.56
N ASP A 156 9.34 1.49 2.79
CA ASP A 156 8.07 1.67 3.48
C ASP A 156 7.28 2.87 2.93
N PRO A 157 6.04 3.13 3.40
CA PRO A 157 5.26 4.29 2.97
C PRO A 157 5.88 5.66 3.25
N ASN A 158 6.89 5.72 4.14
CA ASN A 158 7.66 6.93 4.43
C ASN A 158 9.02 6.92 3.70
N HIS A 159 9.21 6.00 2.75
CA HIS A 159 10.39 5.82 1.92
C HIS A 159 11.67 5.45 2.68
N LYS A 160 11.55 4.90 3.88
CA LYS A 160 12.68 4.32 4.61
C LYS A 160 13.03 2.97 4.00
N GLU A 161 14.32 2.73 3.80
CA GLU A 161 14.83 1.50 3.22
C GLU A 161 15.10 0.42 4.28
N PHE A 162 14.68 -0.80 3.98
CA PHE A 162 14.90 -1.96 4.82
C PHE A 162 15.39 -3.14 3.98
N ALA A 163 16.57 -3.67 4.30
CA ALA A 163 17.04 -4.93 3.73
C ALA A 163 16.23 -6.10 4.29
N MET A 164 15.67 -6.92 3.41
CA MET A 164 14.79 -8.05 3.73
C MET A 164 15.07 -9.25 2.82
N SER A 165 14.39 -10.37 3.11
CA SER A 165 14.43 -11.55 2.25
C SER A 165 13.04 -11.84 1.68
N LEU A 166 12.96 -11.96 0.36
CA LEU A 166 11.81 -12.50 -0.35
C LEU A 166 11.96 -14.03 -0.42
N LYS A 167 10.96 -14.79 0.01
CA LYS A 167 10.94 -16.24 -0.05
C LYS A 167 9.68 -16.75 -0.75
N LYS A 168 9.78 -17.82 -1.53
CA LYS A 168 8.61 -18.51 -2.06
C LYS A 168 8.30 -19.73 -1.20
N TRP A 169 7.06 -19.80 -0.73
CA TRP A 169 6.54 -20.96 0.00
C TRP A 169 5.50 -21.67 -0.87
N ASN A 170 5.66 -22.97 -1.04
CA ASN A 170 4.67 -23.80 -1.72
C ASN A 170 3.73 -24.38 -0.67
N MET A 171 2.46 -23.99 -0.75
CA MET A 171 1.35 -24.60 -0.02
C MET A 171 0.79 -25.76 -0.85
N ASN A 172 -0.14 -26.52 -0.29
CA ASN A 172 -0.71 -27.70 -0.96
C ASN A 172 -1.30 -27.39 -2.35
N THR A 173 -1.91 -26.22 -2.53
CA THR A 173 -2.64 -25.85 -3.76
C THR A 173 -2.17 -24.54 -4.39
N THR A 174 -1.36 -23.76 -3.67
CA THR A 174 -0.96 -22.41 -4.09
C THR A 174 0.47 -22.15 -3.66
N SER A 175 1.10 -21.13 -4.24
CA SER A 175 2.35 -20.61 -3.73
C SER A 175 2.14 -19.19 -3.21
N VAL A 176 2.97 -18.79 -2.25
CA VAL A 176 2.95 -17.47 -1.64
C VAL A 176 4.37 -16.93 -1.63
N TYR A 177 4.57 -15.70 -2.07
CA TYR A 177 5.79 -14.96 -1.79
C TYR A 177 5.67 -14.31 -0.41
N ASN A 178 6.71 -14.43 0.42
CA ASN A 178 6.77 -13.81 1.73
C ASN A 178 7.98 -12.90 1.80
N ILE A 179 7.76 -11.64 2.16
CA ILE A 179 8.83 -10.76 2.61
C ILE A 179 9.02 -11.03 4.10
N VAL A 180 10.23 -11.38 4.53
CA VAL A 180 10.55 -11.85 5.89
C VAL A 180 11.79 -11.15 6.48
N GLN A 181 12.21 -11.58 7.67
CA GLN A 181 13.34 -11.09 8.49
C GLN A 181 13.07 -9.78 9.23
N ASN A 182 12.90 -8.67 8.50
CA ASN A 182 12.81 -7.34 9.11
C ASN A 182 11.43 -6.70 8.96
N TRP A 183 10.41 -7.48 8.62
CA TRP A 183 9.05 -6.98 8.41
C TRP A 183 8.47 -6.28 9.65
N THR A 184 8.75 -6.81 10.85
CA THR A 184 8.35 -6.19 12.12
C THR A 184 8.92 -4.79 12.34
N LEU A 185 10.07 -4.45 11.73
CA LEU A 185 10.60 -3.09 11.80
C LEU A 185 9.71 -2.12 11.01
N ILE A 186 9.27 -2.52 9.82
CA ILE A 186 8.29 -1.77 9.03
C ILE A 186 7.00 -1.58 9.83
N LEU A 187 6.51 -2.61 10.53
CA LEU A 187 5.31 -2.49 11.38
C LEU A 187 5.47 -1.51 12.54
N LYS A 188 6.66 -1.39 13.12
CA LYS A 188 6.92 -0.46 14.24
C LYS A 188 7.02 0.99 13.77
N GLU A 189 7.58 1.20 12.59
CA GLU A 189 7.73 2.52 11.98
C GLU A 189 6.42 3.04 11.36
N ASN A 190 5.48 2.15 11.04
CA ASN A 190 4.26 2.49 10.31
C ASN A 190 3.01 2.05 11.06
N LYS A 191 1.98 2.91 11.12
CA LYS A 191 0.73 2.63 11.84
C LYS A 191 -0.26 1.79 11.01
N PHE A 192 0.19 0.64 10.50
CA PHE A 192 -0.65 -0.25 9.71
C PHE A 192 -1.82 -0.81 10.52
N LYS A 193 -2.98 -0.93 9.88
CA LYS A 193 -4.20 -1.48 10.49
C LYS A 193 -4.68 -2.72 9.74
N GLU A 194 -5.37 -3.60 10.45
CA GLU A 194 -5.99 -4.76 9.81
C GLU A 194 -7.00 -4.29 8.76
N LYS A 195 -7.03 -4.99 7.62
CA LYS A 195 -7.85 -4.70 6.43
C LYS A 195 -7.46 -3.41 5.68
N GLN A 196 -6.43 -2.69 6.13
CA GLN A 196 -5.82 -1.63 5.34
C GLN A 196 -5.27 -2.21 4.03
N LYS A 197 -5.43 -1.46 2.94
CA LYS A 197 -4.85 -1.81 1.65
C LYS A 197 -3.52 -1.06 1.44
N VAL A 198 -2.56 -1.76 0.85
CA VAL A 198 -1.26 -1.22 0.48
C VAL A 198 -0.98 -1.64 -0.97
N ASN A 199 -0.63 -0.67 -1.80
CA ASN A 199 -0.13 -0.93 -3.14
C ASN A 199 1.32 -1.38 -3.05
N ILE A 200 1.66 -2.45 -3.76
CA ILE A 200 3.02 -2.98 -3.83
C ILE A 200 3.53 -2.76 -5.24
N TRP A 201 4.65 -2.06 -5.33
CA TRP A 201 5.38 -1.80 -6.56
C TRP A 201 6.74 -2.48 -6.50
N SER A 202 7.28 -2.80 -7.67
CA SER A 202 8.66 -3.26 -7.81
C SER A 202 9.40 -2.38 -8.79
N PHE A 203 10.71 -2.27 -8.59
CA PHE A 203 11.62 -1.58 -9.50
C PHE A 203 13.04 -2.12 -9.28
N ARG A 204 13.97 -1.68 -10.13
CA ARG A 204 15.35 -2.16 -10.17
C ARG A 204 16.33 -1.01 -10.00
N VAL A 205 17.24 -1.14 -9.05
CA VAL A 205 18.41 -0.26 -8.88
C VAL A 205 19.64 -1.14 -9.01
N ASN A 206 20.52 -0.85 -9.97
CA ASN A 206 21.71 -1.67 -10.25
C ASN A 206 21.38 -3.18 -10.37
N ASN A 207 20.30 -3.50 -11.10
CA ASN A 207 19.71 -4.84 -11.26
C ASN A 207 19.17 -5.52 -9.97
N LYS A 208 19.31 -4.90 -8.80
CA LYS A 208 18.75 -5.42 -7.55
C LYS A 208 17.27 -5.10 -7.42
N LEU A 209 16.48 -6.09 -6.99
CA LEU A 209 15.05 -5.95 -6.77
C LEU A 209 14.76 -5.04 -5.57
N HIS A 210 14.00 -3.99 -5.82
CA HIS A 210 13.42 -3.12 -4.81
C HIS A 210 11.91 -3.26 -4.82
N ILE A 211 11.30 -3.21 -3.64
CA ILE A 211 9.87 -3.21 -3.43
C ILE A 211 9.49 -1.90 -2.75
N LEU A 212 8.43 -1.25 -3.22
CA LEU A 212 7.90 -0.02 -2.63
C LEU A 212 6.48 -0.26 -2.15
N LEU A 213 6.23 0.12 -0.89
CA LEU A 213 4.92 0.10 -0.26
C LEU A 213 4.29 1.48 -0.35
N ASP A 214 3.16 1.57 -1.05
CA ASP A 214 2.39 2.79 -1.23
C ASP A 214 1.05 2.66 -0.51
N THR A 215 0.66 3.71 0.22
CA THR A 215 -0.62 3.70 0.96
C THR A 215 -1.76 3.80 -0.05
N TYR A 216 -2.65 2.80 -0.06
CA TYR A 216 -3.80 2.84 -0.96
C TYR A 216 -4.75 3.96 -0.59
N VAL A 217 -4.95 4.90 -1.51
CA VAL A 217 -6.01 5.90 -1.46
C VAL A 217 -7.12 5.44 -2.41
N ALA A 218 -8.35 5.34 -1.91
CA ALA A 218 -9.48 5.01 -2.77
C ALA A 218 -9.71 6.17 -3.74
N PRO A 219 -9.95 5.90 -5.03
CA PRO A 219 -10.35 6.96 -5.95
C PRO A 219 -11.68 7.54 -5.46
N GLU A 220 -11.72 8.86 -5.26
CA GLU A 220 -12.98 9.57 -5.02
C GLU A 220 -13.84 9.40 -6.27
N ILE A 221 -15.02 8.80 -6.11
CA ILE A 221 -15.99 8.72 -7.20
C ILE A 221 -16.66 10.09 -7.24
N GLU A 222 -16.30 10.93 -8.21
CA GLU A 222 -17.09 12.11 -8.54
C GLU A 222 -18.44 11.65 -9.09
N GLU A 223 -19.48 11.66 -8.26
CA GLU A 223 -20.88 11.59 -8.71
C GLU A 223 -21.23 12.93 -9.40
N ASN A 224 -20.81 13.08 -10.66
CA ASN A 224 -21.26 14.20 -11.49
C ASN A 224 -22.66 13.88 -12.04
N GLY A 225 -23.68 14.32 -11.29
CA GLY A 225 -25.07 14.27 -11.71
C GLY A 225 -25.81 15.52 -11.27
N GLU A 226 -25.80 16.57 -12.08
CA GLU A 226 -26.93 17.50 -12.18
C GLU A 226 -26.90 18.22 -13.53
N LEU A 227 -27.92 17.93 -14.34
CA LEU A 227 -28.28 18.65 -15.56
C LEU A 227 -28.84 20.01 -15.14
N ASN A 228 -28.13 21.07 -15.50
CA ASN A 228 -28.60 22.45 -15.41
C ASN A 228 -29.55 22.76 -16.59
N GLU A 229 -30.79 22.28 -16.50
CA GLU A 229 -31.94 22.91 -17.15
C GLU A 229 -32.27 24.19 -16.36
N ASN A 230 -31.60 25.29 -16.69
CA ASN A 230 -32.04 26.64 -16.31
C ASN A 230 -31.46 27.64 -17.30
N ASN A 231 -32.08 27.72 -18.46
CA ASN A 231 -32.08 28.94 -19.26
C ASN A 231 -33.49 29.11 -19.85
N GLU A 232 -34.46 29.35 -18.97
CA GLU A 232 -35.73 29.96 -19.36
C GLU A 232 -35.50 31.46 -19.60
N ARG A 233 -35.67 31.83 -20.88
CA ARG A 233 -36.43 32.99 -21.35
C ARG A 233 -36.37 34.26 -20.49
N ILE A 234 -35.63 35.25 -20.98
CA ILE A 234 -36.12 36.63 -20.97
C ILE A 234 -36.24 37.06 -22.43
N ILE A 235 -37.49 37.28 -22.83
CA ILE A 235 -37.95 37.82 -24.12
C ILE A 235 -37.93 39.34 -24.02
N GLU A 236 -37.40 39.95 -25.08
CA GLU A 236 -37.75 41.23 -25.76
C GLU A 236 -38.33 42.39 -24.93
N GLU A 237 -37.71 43.57 -25.02
CA GLU A 237 -38.20 44.74 -25.78
C GLU A 237 -37.43 46.03 -25.43
N GLU A 238 -37.51 47.00 -26.35
CA GLU A 238 -37.04 48.40 -26.34
C GLU A 238 -35.57 48.68 -26.72
N ASN A 239 -35.24 49.61 -27.61
CA ASN A 239 -35.93 50.42 -28.63
C ASN A 239 -34.82 51.13 -29.44
N ASP A 240 -35.17 51.55 -30.65
CA ASP A 240 -34.47 52.42 -31.62
C ASP A 240 -33.40 53.40 -31.10
N GLU A 241 -32.29 53.57 -31.86
CA GLU A 241 -31.79 54.87 -32.34
C GLU A 241 -30.58 54.75 -33.32
N ASP A 242 -30.79 55.29 -34.53
CA ASP A 242 -29.86 55.95 -35.48
C ASP A 242 -28.55 55.28 -35.99
N CYS A 243 -28.58 54.82 -37.26
CA CYS A 243 -27.90 55.43 -38.44
C CYS A 243 -27.97 54.52 -39.68
#